data_AF-A0A3D2VWS0-F1
#
_entry.id   AF-A0A3D2VWS0-F1
#
_cell.length_a   1.000
_cell.length_b   1.000
_cell.length_c   1.000
_cell.angle_alpha   90.00
_cell.angle_beta   90.00
_cell.angle_gamma   90.00
#
_symmetry.space_group_name_H-M   'P 1'
#
loop_
_entity.id
_entity.type
_entity.pdbx_description
1 polymer ?
#
loop_
_entity_poly.entity_id
_entity_poly.type
_entity_poly.pdbx_seq_one_letter_code
_entity_poly.pdbx_strand_id
1 'polypeptide(L)'
;MATTKTARSTKSTTDAFEQVASASTDAVRENFDRGVAAFAEVSSFGKENVDAVIASAAATQKGLEALSARTVAFSKQAMENHVHAAKALMTSKSVQEFVEKQNAYAKSSFEAYVAELAGFSEQASGLAKDMFQPLNERVSAVGSLIQTGVAR
;
A
#
# COMPACT_ATOMS: atom_id res chain seq x y z
N MET A 1 -81.07 31.27 -6.68
CA MET A 1 -79.95 30.53 -7.30
C MET A 1 -78.70 30.81 -6.46
N ALA A 2 -78.33 29.92 -5.55
CA ALA A 2 -77.42 28.77 -5.74
C ALA A 2 -75.93 29.14 -5.55
N THR A 3 -75.48 29.00 -4.30
CA THR A 3 -74.18 28.50 -3.79
C THR A 3 -73.07 28.16 -4.81
N THR A 4 -71.89 28.81 -4.72
CA THR A 4 -70.53 28.22 -4.92
C THR A 4 -69.45 29.29 -4.62
N LYS A 5 -68.31 29.11 -3.94
CA LYS A 5 -67.77 28.10 -3.02
C LYS A 5 -66.44 28.68 -2.50
N THR A 6 -66.42 29.09 -1.23
CA THR A 6 -65.28 29.54 -0.41
C THR A 6 -64.25 28.42 -0.12
N ALA A 7 -63.98 27.49 -1.04
CA ALA A 7 -63.19 26.28 -0.74
C ALA A 7 -61.75 26.24 -1.29
N ARG A 8 -61.23 27.34 -1.86
CA ARG A 8 -59.88 27.33 -2.48
C ARG A 8 -58.77 27.91 -1.59
N SER A 9 -59.09 28.74 -0.59
CA SER A 9 -58.05 29.43 0.19
C SER A 9 -57.57 28.68 1.43
N THR A 10 -58.35 27.73 1.97
CA THR A 10 -57.99 27.02 3.21
C THR A 10 -57.11 25.79 2.96
N LYS A 11 -57.29 25.08 1.82
CA LYS A 11 -56.40 23.96 1.45
C LYS A 11 -54.97 24.42 1.16
N SER A 12 -54.80 25.53 0.44
CA SER A 12 -53.48 26.06 0.10
C SER A 12 -52.64 26.45 1.31
N THR A 13 -53.24 26.91 2.41
CA THR A 13 -52.49 27.31 3.60
C THR A 13 -52.17 26.13 4.52
N THR A 14 -53.09 25.17 4.66
CA THR A 14 -52.83 23.94 5.43
C THR A 14 -51.84 23.03 4.69
N ASP A 15 -51.98 22.84 3.38
CA ASP A 15 -51.05 22.06 2.57
C ASP A 15 -49.66 22.72 2.53
N ALA A 16 -49.59 24.06 2.48
CA ALA A 16 -48.32 24.78 2.55
C ALA A 16 -47.67 24.70 3.94
N PHE A 17 -48.46 24.72 5.02
CA PHE A 17 -47.94 24.55 6.37
C PHE A 17 -47.46 23.12 6.62
N GLU A 18 -48.21 22.11 6.17
CA GLU A 18 -47.80 20.71 6.22
C GLU A 18 -46.56 20.45 5.37
N GLN A 19 -46.45 21.06 4.17
CA GLN A 19 -45.29 20.94 3.29
C GLN A 19 -44.06 21.66 3.85
N VAL A 20 -44.23 22.82 4.50
CA VAL A 20 -43.15 23.52 5.20
C VAL A 20 -42.74 22.76 6.46
N ALA A 21 -43.68 22.20 7.23
CA ALA A 21 -43.39 21.43 8.43
C ALA A 21 -42.73 20.08 8.11
N SER A 22 -43.17 19.39 7.05
CA SER A 22 -42.55 18.14 6.58
C SER A 22 -41.18 18.41 5.96
N ALA A 23 -41.03 19.41 5.08
CA ALA A 23 -39.74 19.80 4.53
C ALA A 23 -38.74 20.24 5.62
N SER A 24 -39.21 20.92 6.67
CA SER A 24 -38.37 21.28 7.83
C SER A 24 -37.92 20.04 8.61
N THR A 25 -38.81 19.06 8.78
CA THR A 25 -38.50 17.81 9.49
C THR A 25 -37.56 16.91 8.68
N ASP A 26 -37.77 16.82 7.36
CA ASP A 26 -36.94 16.06 6.45
C ASP A 26 -35.56 16.70 6.28
N ALA A 27 -35.48 18.03 6.18
CA ALA A 27 -34.21 18.76 6.16
C ALA A 27 -33.42 18.57 7.47
N VAL A 28 -34.09 18.54 8.63
CA VAL A 28 -33.43 18.26 9.92
C VAL A 28 -32.91 16.83 9.98
N ARG A 29 -33.67 15.84 9.49
CA ARG A 29 -33.20 14.45 9.39
C ARG A 29 -32.04 14.29 8.43
N GLU A 30 -32.14 14.87 7.23
CA GLU A 30 -31.08 14.82 6.23
C GLU A 30 -29.79 15.47 6.74
N ASN A 31 -29.89 16.63 7.41
CA ASN A 31 -28.74 17.30 8.02
C ASN A 31 -28.14 16.47 9.16
N PHE A 32 -28.97 15.77 9.94
CA PHE A 32 -28.50 14.85 10.98
C PHE A 32 -27.76 13.64 10.37
N ASP A 33 -28.37 12.96 9.39
CA ASP A 33 -27.78 11.81 8.71
C ASP A 33 -26.46 12.19 8.01
N ARG A 34 -26.42 13.38 7.40
CA ARG A 34 -25.20 13.95 6.81
C ARG A 34 -24.14 14.25 7.86
N GLY A 35 -24.52 14.76 9.03
CA GLY A 35 -23.61 15.01 10.15
C GLY A 35 -23.00 13.71 10.70
N VAL A 36 -23.82 12.67 10.85
CA VAL A 36 -23.37 11.32 11.26
C VAL A 36 -22.44 10.72 10.22
N ALA A 37 -22.79 10.79 8.94
CA ALA A 37 -21.96 10.29 7.84
C ALA A 37 -20.61 11.02 7.76
N ALA A 38 -20.61 12.35 7.86
CA ALA A 38 -19.39 13.15 7.84
C ALA A 38 -18.48 12.84 9.05
N PHE A 39 -19.06 12.64 10.24
CA PHE A 39 -18.29 12.23 11.41
C PHE A 39 -17.67 10.84 11.24
N ALA A 40 -18.43 9.88 10.71
CA ALA A 40 -17.93 8.54 10.42
C ALA A 40 -16.78 8.56 9.39
N GLU A 41 -16.91 9.38 8.34
CA GLU A 41 -15.89 9.55 7.28
C GLU A 41 -14.60 10.20 7.81
N VAL A 42 -14.70 11.24 8.66
CA VAL A 42 -13.52 11.84 9.31
C VAL A 42 -12.84 10.84 10.25
N SER A 43 -13.62 10.07 11.01
CA SER A 43 -13.09 9.04 11.92
C SER A 43 -12.38 7.92 11.15
N SER A 44 -12.97 7.41 10.07
CA SER A 44 -12.35 6.38 9.23
C SER A 44 -11.09 6.90 8.56
N PHE A 45 -11.12 8.13 8.04
CA PHE A 45 -9.96 8.76 7.41
C PHE A 45 -8.76 8.87 8.38
N GLY A 46 -9.02 9.26 9.63
CA GLY A 46 -8.01 9.30 10.68
C GLY A 46 -7.44 7.92 11.00
N LYS A 47 -8.31 6.90 11.10
CA LYS A 47 -7.89 5.51 11.32
C LYS A 47 -7.03 4.97 10.18
N GLU A 48 -7.43 5.20 8.94
CA GLU A 48 -6.69 4.75 7.75
C GLU A 48 -5.30 5.37 7.64
N ASN A 49 -5.10 6.61 8.12
CA ASN A 49 -3.76 7.22 8.18
C ASN A 49 -2.85 6.48 9.17
N VAL A 50 -3.38 6.09 10.34
CA VAL A 50 -2.63 5.31 11.33
C VAL A 50 -2.32 3.90 10.79
N ASP A 51 -3.32 3.26 10.18
CA ASP A 51 -3.16 1.94 9.57
C ASP A 51 -2.10 1.97 8.45
N ALA A 52 -2.03 3.06 7.66
CA ALA A 52 -1.00 3.25 6.64
C ALA A 52 0.42 3.36 7.24
N VAL A 53 0.60 4.08 8.34
CA VAL A 53 1.91 4.17 9.02
C VAL A 53 2.33 2.80 9.57
N ILE A 54 1.39 2.06 10.16
CA ILE A 54 1.64 0.69 10.65
C ILE A 54 2.03 -0.23 9.48
N ALA A 55 1.32 -0.14 8.35
CA ALA A 55 1.63 -0.92 7.16
C ALA A 55 3.03 -0.60 6.60
N SER A 56 3.41 0.68 6.52
CA SER A 56 4.77 1.09 6.13
C SER A 56 5.83 0.55 7.08
N ALA A 57 5.61 0.62 8.40
CA ALA A 57 6.54 0.07 9.39
C ALA A 57 6.69 -1.46 9.25
N ALA A 58 5.59 -2.17 9.04
CA ALA A 58 5.59 -3.61 8.80
C ALA A 58 6.32 -3.97 7.49
N ALA A 59 6.16 -3.17 6.43
CA ALA A 59 6.89 -3.33 5.18
C ALA A 59 8.40 -3.12 5.37
N THR A 60 8.81 -2.09 6.12
CA THR A 60 10.22 -1.88 6.47
C THR A 60 10.80 -3.08 7.24
N GLN A 61 10.08 -3.58 8.25
CA GLN A 61 10.54 -4.73 9.04
C GLN A 61 10.75 -5.97 8.15
N LYS A 62 9.75 -6.32 7.33
CA LYS A 62 9.84 -7.44 6.38
C LYS A 62 11.00 -7.26 5.41
N GLY A 63 11.22 -6.02 4.97
CA GLY A 63 12.32 -5.67 4.11
C GLY A 63 13.70 -5.97 4.73
N LEU A 64 13.89 -5.60 6.00
CA LEU A 64 15.11 -5.90 6.74
C LEU A 64 15.30 -7.41 6.95
N GLU A 65 14.23 -8.13 7.28
CA GLU A 65 14.24 -9.59 7.40
C GLU A 65 14.67 -10.25 6.07
N ALA A 66 14.13 -9.79 4.94
CA ALA A 66 14.47 -10.29 3.62
C ALA A 66 15.93 -10.02 3.24
N LEU A 67 16.46 -8.82 3.54
CA LEU A 67 17.87 -8.49 3.30
C LEU A 67 18.81 -9.33 4.17
N SER A 68 18.45 -9.55 5.43
CA SER A 68 19.21 -10.40 6.34
C SER A 68 19.24 -11.86 5.85
N ALA A 69 18.08 -12.41 5.50
CA ALA A 69 17.96 -13.78 4.98
C ALA A 69 18.79 -13.99 3.71
N ARG A 70 18.75 -13.01 2.78
CA ARG A 70 19.55 -13.03 1.55
C ARG A 70 21.06 -13.05 1.85
N THR A 71 21.52 -12.19 2.76
CA THR A 71 22.94 -12.12 3.17
C THR A 71 23.43 -13.45 3.73
N VAL A 72 22.63 -14.09 4.59
CA VAL A 72 22.93 -15.40 5.17
C VAL A 72 22.98 -16.49 4.08
N ALA A 73 22.00 -16.49 3.17
CA ALA A 73 21.95 -17.45 2.07
C ALA A 73 23.18 -17.34 1.15
N PHE A 74 23.55 -16.12 0.73
CA PHE A 74 24.73 -15.89 -0.09
C PHE A 74 26.02 -16.31 0.63
N SER A 75 26.16 -15.99 1.91
CA SER A 75 27.33 -16.39 2.71
C SER A 75 27.48 -17.91 2.81
N LYS A 76 26.36 -18.62 3.01
CA LYS A 76 26.33 -20.09 3.03
C LYS A 76 26.75 -20.66 1.67
N GLN A 77 26.18 -20.14 0.59
CA GLN A 77 26.52 -20.57 -0.77
C GLN A 77 27.99 -20.31 -1.11
N ALA A 78 28.54 -19.16 -0.73
CA ALA A 78 29.95 -18.84 -0.92
C ALA A 78 30.85 -19.85 -0.19
N MET A 79 30.51 -20.21 1.05
CA MET A 79 31.25 -21.22 1.82
C MET A 79 31.20 -22.60 1.16
N GLU A 80 30.03 -23.04 0.71
CA GLU A 80 29.85 -24.31 -0.01
C GLU A 80 30.70 -24.34 -1.30
N ASN A 81 30.68 -23.25 -2.06
CA ASN A 81 31.49 -23.10 -3.28
C ASN A 81 32.99 -23.14 -3.00
N HIS A 82 33.46 -22.48 -1.93
CA HIS A 82 34.86 -22.53 -1.51
C HIS A 82 35.30 -23.95 -1.14
N VAL A 83 34.50 -24.66 -0.35
CA VAL A 83 34.81 -26.04 0.06
C VAL A 83 34.84 -26.95 -1.17
N HIS A 84 33.91 -26.79 -2.10
CA HIS A 84 33.88 -27.54 -3.35
C HIS A 84 35.13 -27.27 -4.19
N ALA A 85 35.50 -26.00 -4.37
CA ALA A 85 36.69 -25.61 -5.11
C ALA A 85 37.98 -26.15 -4.47
N ALA A 86 38.11 -26.08 -3.14
CA ALA A 86 39.26 -26.62 -2.43
C ALA A 86 39.41 -28.13 -2.67
N LYS A 87 38.32 -28.91 -2.53
CA LYS A 87 38.32 -30.35 -2.84
C LYS A 87 38.68 -30.63 -4.29
N ALA A 88 38.13 -29.86 -5.23
CA ALA A 88 38.42 -30.01 -6.64
C ALA A 88 39.90 -29.73 -6.94
N LEU A 89 40.50 -28.70 -6.33
CA LEU A 89 41.91 -28.36 -6.51
C LEU A 89 42.84 -29.43 -5.94
N MET A 90 42.52 -29.98 -4.75
CA MET A 90 43.31 -31.04 -4.10
C MET A 90 43.37 -32.35 -4.88
N THR A 91 42.40 -32.59 -5.77
CA THR A 91 42.34 -33.81 -6.60
C THR A 91 43.00 -33.63 -7.98
N SER A 92 43.57 -32.46 -8.26
CA SER A 92 44.26 -32.17 -9.52
C SER A 92 45.55 -32.98 -9.66
N LYS A 93 45.76 -33.55 -10.84
CA LYS A 93 46.91 -34.41 -11.16
C LYS A 93 48.05 -33.65 -11.86
N SER A 94 47.81 -32.41 -12.27
CA SER A 94 48.79 -31.56 -12.94
C SER A 94 48.58 -30.07 -12.62
N VAL A 95 49.59 -29.25 -12.90
CA VAL A 95 49.50 -27.78 -12.79
C VAL A 95 48.47 -27.22 -13.77
N GLN A 96 48.36 -27.79 -14.98
CA GLN A 96 47.37 -27.34 -15.95
C GLN A 96 45.94 -27.58 -15.45
N GLU A 97 45.64 -28.77 -14.91
CA GLU A 97 44.32 -29.08 -14.35
C GLU A 97 44.00 -28.18 -13.14
N PHE A 98 45.00 -27.87 -12.31
CA PHE A 98 44.87 -26.93 -11.21
C PHE A 98 44.46 -25.52 -11.71
N VAL A 99 45.17 -24.99 -12.72
CA VAL A 99 44.89 -23.67 -13.30
C VAL A 99 43.51 -23.62 -13.94
N GLU A 100 43.11 -24.66 -14.66
CA GLU A 100 41.77 -24.77 -15.25
C GLU A 100 40.68 -24.72 -14.18
N LYS A 101 40.82 -25.49 -13.09
CA LYS A 101 39.86 -25.48 -11.97
C LYS A 101 39.84 -24.15 -11.22
N GLN A 102 41.00 -23.53 -11.01
CA GLN A 102 41.10 -22.19 -10.41
C GLN A 102 40.36 -21.15 -11.26
N ASN A 103 40.55 -21.17 -12.58
CA ASN A 103 39.88 -20.26 -13.51
C ASN A 103 38.36 -20.49 -13.53
N ALA A 104 37.91 -21.75 -13.53
CA ALA A 104 36.50 -22.08 -13.45
C ALA A 104 35.86 -21.59 -12.13
N TYR A 105 36.56 -21.76 -11.01
CA TYR A 105 36.14 -21.23 -9.72
C TYR A 105 36.07 -19.70 -9.71
N ALA A 106 37.08 -19.01 -10.26
CA ALA A 106 37.08 -17.55 -10.36
C ALA A 106 35.91 -17.04 -11.21
N LYS A 107 35.67 -17.67 -12.37
CA LYS A 107 34.55 -17.34 -13.26
C LYS A 107 33.19 -17.52 -12.58
N SER A 108 32.96 -18.69 -11.98
CA SER A 108 31.70 -18.97 -11.27
C SER A 108 31.47 -18.05 -10.08
N SER A 109 32.53 -17.69 -9.34
CA SER A 109 32.46 -16.73 -8.24
C SER A 109 32.08 -15.34 -8.72
N PHE A 110 32.63 -14.90 -9.86
CA PHE A 110 32.28 -13.63 -10.48
C PHE A 110 30.81 -13.62 -10.95
N GLU A 111 30.36 -14.67 -11.62
CA GLU A 111 28.96 -14.81 -12.06
C GLU A 111 27.99 -14.79 -10.87
N ALA A 112 28.31 -15.51 -9.78
CA ALA A 112 27.52 -15.50 -8.56
C ALA A 112 27.45 -14.11 -7.90
N TYR A 113 28.56 -13.38 -7.87
CA TYR A 113 28.59 -12.02 -7.32
C TYR A 113 27.77 -11.03 -8.15
N VAL A 114 27.87 -11.08 -9.48
CA VAL A 114 27.06 -10.24 -10.37
C VAL A 114 25.58 -10.56 -10.21
N ALA A 115 25.20 -11.84 -10.11
CA ALA A 115 23.83 -12.25 -9.86
C ALA A 115 23.31 -11.74 -8.51
N GLU A 116 24.16 -11.78 -7.46
CA GLU A 116 23.80 -11.27 -6.14
C GLU A 116 23.57 -9.76 -6.15
N LEU A 117 24.45 -8.99 -6.82
CA LEU A 117 24.28 -7.54 -6.98
C LEU A 117 22.98 -7.18 -7.72
N ALA A 118 22.68 -7.90 -8.81
CA ALA A 118 21.46 -7.68 -9.56
C ALA A 118 20.22 -7.95 -8.69
N GLY A 119 20.20 -9.07 -7.97
CA GLY A 119 19.09 -9.41 -7.09
C GLY A 119 18.96 -8.50 -5.87
N PHE A 120 20.08 -8.00 -5.32
CA PHE A 120 20.05 -6.99 -4.25
C PHE A 120 19.42 -5.68 -4.75
N SER A 121 19.79 -5.21 -5.94
CA SER A 121 19.25 -3.99 -6.54
C SER A 121 17.73 -4.10 -6.77
N GLU A 122 17.29 -5.22 -7.34
CA GLU A 122 15.86 -5.51 -7.55
C GLU A 122 15.10 -5.52 -6.22
N GLN A 123 15.60 -6.25 -5.22
CA GLN A 123 14.98 -6.36 -3.91
C GLN A 123 14.94 -5.01 -3.17
N ALA A 124 16.00 -4.22 -3.23
CA ALA A 124 16.05 -2.88 -2.62
C ALA A 124 15.03 -1.93 -3.25
N SER A 125 14.87 -1.98 -4.58
CA SER A 125 13.86 -1.18 -5.28
C SER A 125 12.43 -1.58 -4.92
N GLY A 126 12.16 -2.89 -4.78
CA GLY A 126 10.88 -3.42 -4.34
C GLY A 126 10.55 -3.00 -2.91
N LEU A 127 11.51 -3.15 -1.98
CA LEU A 127 11.37 -2.69 -0.59
C LEU A 127 10.98 -1.21 -0.52
N ALA A 128 11.68 -0.35 -1.25
CA ALA A 128 11.42 1.08 -1.23
C ALA A 128 9.99 1.38 -1.67
N LYS A 129 9.52 0.71 -2.72
CA LYS A 129 8.14 0.83 -3.19
C LYS A 129 7.14 0.38 -2.10
N ASP A 130 7.35 -0.78 -1.51
CA ASP A 130 6.46 -1.35 -0.49
C ASP A 130 6.40 -0.48 0.78
N MET A 131 7.51 0.17 1.14
CA MET A 131 7.58 1.09 2.29
C MET A 131 6.76 2.36 2.07
N PHE A 132 6.81 2.94 0.86
CA PHE A 132 6.17 4.23 0.58
C PHE A 132 4.75 4.10 0.03
N GLN A 133 4.37 2.95 -0.53
CA GLN A 133 3.06 2.77 -1.14
C GLN A 133 1.88 3.09 -0.20
N PRO A 134 1.84 2.64 1.07
CA PRO A 134 0.74 2.96 1.98
C PRO A 134 0.58 4.47 2.20
N LEU A 135 1.69 5.20 2.28
CA LEU A 135 1.68 6.66 2.45
C LEU A 135 1.23 7.37 1.17
N ASN A 136 1.69 6.91 0.01
CA ASN A 136 1.28 7.46 -1.29
C ASN A 136 -0.23 7.29 -1.51
N GLU A 137 -0.80 6.16 -1.13
CA GLU A 137 -2.25 5.92 -1.18
C GLU A 137 -3.04 6.92 -0.32
N ARG A 138 -2.51 7.30 0.86
CA ARG A 138 -3.12 8.36 1.69
C ARG A 138 -3.05 9.74 1.05
N VAL A 139 -1.93 10.07 0.41
CA VAL A 139 -1.79 11.34 -0.33
C VAL A 139 -2.79 11.39 -1.49
N SER A 140 -2.97 10.29 -2.23
CA SER A 140 -4.00 10.20 -3.27
C SER A 140 -5.41 10.32 -2.70
N ALA A 141 -5.70 9.69 -1.55
CA ALA A 141 -7.00 9.78 -0.89
C ALA A 141 -7.35 11.22 -0.50
N VAL A 142 -6.38 12.01 -0.01
CA VAL A 142 -6.56 13.46 0.25
C VAL A 142 -6.95 14.20 -1.02
N GLY A 143 -6.29 13.92 -2.15
CA GLY A 143 -6.60 14.55 -3.43
C GLY A 143 -8.04 14.28 -3.89
N SER A 144 -8.52 13.04 -3.73
CA SER A 144 -9.91 12.66 -4.03
C SER A 144 -10.91 13.33 -3.08
N LEU A 145 -10.55 13.47 -1.80
CA LEU A 145 -11.39 14.13 -0.79
C LEU A 145 -11.57 15.62 -1.11
N ILE A 146 -10.51 16.30 -1.55
CA ILE A 146 -10.55 17.69 -2.02
C ILE A 146 -11.44 17.81 -3.27
N GLN A 147 -11.30 16.93 -4.25
CA GLN A 147 -12.15 16.94 -5.45
C GLN A 147 -13.64 16.69 -5.13
N THR A 148 -13.92 15.76 -4.24
CA THR A 148 -15.30 15.42 -3.84
C THR A 148 -15.91 16.53 -2.98
N GLY A 149 -15.13 17.19 -2.14
CA GLY A 149 -15.56 18.35 -1.35
C GLY A 149 -15.74 19.63 -2.16
N VAL A 150 -15.04 19.78 -3.29
CA VAL A 150 -15.22 20.90 -4.25
C VAL A 150 -16.38 20.64 -5.22
N ALA A 151 -16.78 19.38 -5.43
CA ALA A 151 -17.88 18.98 -6.31
C ALA A 151 -19.26 18.89 -5.62
N ARG A 152 -19.35 19.09 -4.30
CA ARG A 152 -20.60 19.22 -3.53
C ARG A 152 -20.88 20.69 -3.22
#